data_AF-A0A847N356-F1
#
_entry.id   AF-A0A847N356-F1
#
_cell.length_a   1.000
_cell.length_b   1.000
_cell.length_c   1.000
_cell.angle_alpha   90.00
_cell.angle_beta   90.00
_cell.angle_gamma   90.00
#
_symmetry.space_group_name_H-M   'P 1'
#
loop_
_entity.id
_entity.type
_entity.pdbx_description
1 polymer ?
#
loop_
_entity_poly.entity_id
_entity_poly.type
_entity_poly.pdbx_seq_one_letter_code
_entity_poly.pdbx_strand_id
1 'polypeptide(L)'
;MKELETVFKEFQGQVEEISQHAQQVQNLVFRARLKNGTSFRFTYDAERFAKQQGERIHAHPLSVFNGILDIVAALLAVTFLVVQLSLSFDNLFLLLCYASCILTFSLSSLFHFFEPDTRSHFVFLNLREIAKMLSLFLVNLTVASTFAPSTLVVVRSLSLLLVAASLLFLSGRTQLSQRVSFLFSSLLPLVSLVSVIGLESILRVMLFSIWSLVTLFFKRESRMHTSSIFALIGFVLFTLELGMI
;
A
#
# COMPACT_ATOMS: atom_id res chain seq x y z
N MET A 1 -50.32 31.27 3.31
CA MET A 1 -49.04 31.74 3.90
C MET A 1 -49.04 31.62 5.42
N LYS A 2 -50.03 32.18 6.13
CA LYS A 2 -50.14 32.07 7.60
C LYS A 2 -50.11 30.64 8.15
N GLU A 3 -50.83 29.69 7.55
CA GLU A 3 -50.82 28.28 7.98
C GLU A 3 -49.45 27.59 7.79
N LEU A 4 -48.72 27.93 6.72
CA LEU A 4 -47.39 27.38 6.45
C LEU A 4 -46.39 27.89 7.50
N GLU A 5 -46.44 29.18 7.82
CA GLU A 5 -45.60 29.79 8.86
C GLU A 5 -45.88 29.18 10.23
N THR A 6 -47.14 28.91 10.57
CA THR A 6 -47.52 28.24 11.82
C THR A 6 -46.93 26.82 11.91
N VAL A 7 -47.08 26.01 10.85
CA VAL A 7 -46.57 24.63 10.82
C VAL A 7 -45.04 24.58 10.95
N PHE A 8 -44.32 25.49 10.28
CA PHE A 8 -42.87 25.54 10.38
C PHE A 8 -42.38 26.08 11.73
N LYS A 9 -43.15 26.95 12.39
CA LYS A 9 -42.86 27.44 13.74
C LYS A 9 -43.07 26.34 14.79
N GLU A 10 -44.11 25.52 14.64
CA GLU A 10 -44.31 24.32 15.48
C GLU A 10 -43.19 23.30 15.25
N PHE A 11 -42.81 23.05 14.00
CA PHE A 11 -41.69 22.17 13.67
C PHE A 11 -40.37 22.67 14.28
N GLN A 12 -40.11 23.98 14.24
CA GLN A 12 -38.93 24.56 14.88
C GLN A 12 -38.93 24.31 16.40
N GLY A 13 -40.08 24.50 17.06
CA GLY A 13 -40.22 24.21 18.50
C GLY A 13 -39.94 22.74 18.82
N GLN A 14 -40.46 21.81 18.01
CA GLN A 14 -40.19 20.37 18.17
C GLN A 14 -38.71 20.02 18.01
N VAL A 15 -38.03 20.62 17.03
CA VAL A 15 -36.57 20.41 16.84
C VAL A 15 -35.77 20.95 18.02
N GLU A 16 -36.18 22.09 18.56
CA GLU A 16 -35.53 22.70 19.73
C GLU A 16 -35.73 21.85 20.99
N GLU A 17 -36.92 21.29 21.19
CA GLU A 17 -37.22 20.36 22.28
C GLU A 17 -36.39 19.06 22.18
N ILE A 18 -36.28 18.49 20.97
CA ILE A 18 -35.42 17.33 20.70
C ILE A 18 -33.95 17.65 21.02
N SER A 19 -33.49 18.86 20.71
CA SER A 19 -32.13 19.33 21.02
C SER A 19 -31.89 19.42 22.53
N GLN A 20 -32.86 19.96 23.29
CA GLN A 20 -32.78 20.04 24.75
C GLN A 20 -32.73 18.65 25.42
N HIS A 21 -33.34 17.64 24.79
CA HIS A 21 -33.35 16.26 25.27
C HIS A 21 -32.40 15.35 24.47
N ALA A 22 -31.35 15.90 23.86
CA ALA A 22 -30.47 15.15 22.95
C ALA A 22 -29.91 13.85 23.54
N GLN A 23 -29.65 13.79 24.85
CA GLN A 23 -29.15 12.59 25.54
C GLN A 23 -30.15 11.42 25.55
N GLN A 24 -31.44 11.69 25.35
CA GLN A 24 -32.52 10.70 25.36
C GLN A 24 -32.93 10.25 23.95
N VAL A 25 -32.41 10.90 22.90
CA VAL A 25 -32.77 10.60 21.52
C VAL A 25 -32.05 9.34 21.05
N GLN A 26 -32.80 8.27 20.75
CA GLN A 26 -32.24 7.05 20.18
C GLN A 26 -32.04 7.13 18.66
N ASN A 27 -33.02 7.64 17.92
CA ASN A 27 -33.00 7.74 16.46
C ASN A 27 -33.73 9.02 16.01
N LEU A 28 -33.16 9.75 15.06
CA LEU A 28 -33.76 10.95 14.48
C LEU A 28 -33.54 10.96 12.97
N VAL A 29 -34.65 10.99 12.21
CA VAL A 29 -34.62 11.05 10.75
C VAL A 29 -35.39 12.28 10.29
N PHE A 30 -34.70 13.21 9.64
CA PHE A 30 -35.31 14.37 9.02
C PHE A 30 -35.05 14.35 7.51
N ARG A 31 -36.12 14.56 6.73
CA ARG A 31 -36.05 14.68 5.28
C ARG A 31 -36.96 15.83 4.83
N ALA A 32 -36.39 16.76 4.07
CA ALA A 32 -37.14 17.82 3.42
C ALA A 32 -36.75 17.88 1.95
N ARG A 33 -37.74 18.07 1.07
CA ARG A 33 -37.52 18.24 -0.37
C ARG A 33 -38.12 19.57 -0.81
N LEU A 34 -37.30 20.43 -1.37
CA LEU A 34 -37.69 21.70 -1.93
C LEU A 34 -38.29 21.51 -3.33
N LYS A 35 -39.16 22.44 -3.75
CA LYS A 35 -39.82 22.42 -5.06
C LYS A 35 -38.84 22.47 -6.24
N ASN A 36 -37.65 23.03 -6.04
CA ASN A 36 -36.56 23.08 -7.03
C ASN A 36 -35.78 21.75 -7.14
N GLY A 37 -36.17 20.70 -6.40
CA GLY A 37 -35.53 19.38 -6.44
C GLY A 37 -34.42 19.17 -5.43
N THR A 38 -33.95 20.21 -4.71
CA THR A 38 -32.97 20.08 -3.64
C THR A 38 -33.57 19.33 -2.44
N SER A 39 -32.79 18.46 -1.79
CA SER A 39 -33.25 17.71 -0.61
C SER A 39 -32.29 17.83 0.56
N PHE A 40 -32.82 18.10 1.75
CA PHE A 40 -32.10 18.02 3.01
C PHE A 40 -32.39 16.68 3.66
N ARG A 41 -31.35 15.98 4.09
CA ARG A 41 -31.47 14.74 4.84
C ARG A 41 -30.54 14.79 6.03
N PHE A 42 -31.12 14.66 7.22
CA PHE A 42 -30.39 14.44 8.46
C PHE A 42 -30.81 13.08 9.03
N THR A 43 -29.85 12.29 9.48
CA THR A 43 -30.10 10.97 10.06
C THR A 43 -29.11 10.78 11.20
N TYR A 44 -29.65 10.61 12.40
CA TYR A 44 -28.93 10.33 13.62
C TYR A 44 -29.46 9.04 14.22
N ASP A 45 -28.55 8.21 14.68
CA ASP A 45 -28.80 6.90 15.30
C ASP A 45 -27.75 6.78 16.40
N ALA A 46 -28.22 6.71 17.65
CA ALA A 46 -27.36 6.78 18.82
C ALA A 46 -26.40 5.58 18.90
N GLU A 47 -26.82 4.39 18.48
CA GLU A 47 -25.96 3.21 18.45
C GLU A 47 -24.87 3.35 17.38
N ARG A 48 -25.23 3.82 16.19
CA ARG A 48 -24.25 4.08 15.12
C ARG A 48 -23.30 5.20 15.50
N PHE A 49 -23.80 6.26 16.14
CA PHE A 49 -23.00 7.40 16.56
C PHE A 49 -22.05 7.02 17.70
N ALA A 50 -22.52 6.25 18.70
CA ALA A 50 -21.68 5.73 19.78
C ALA A 50 -20.61 4.76 19.28
N LYS A 51 -20.93 3.89 18.30
CA LYS A 51 -19.92 3.06 17.62
C LYS A 51 -18.88 3.90 16.90
N GLN A 52 -19.30 4.93 16.16
CA GLN A 52 -18.38 5.84 15.47
C GLN A 52 -17.53 6.70 16.40
N GLN A 53 -18.06 7.12 17.56
CA GLN A 53 -17.27 7.83 18.57
C GLN A 53 -16.31 6.89 19.31
N GLY A 54 -16.75 5.68 19.68
CA GLY A 54 -15.92 4.66 20.31
C GLY A 54 -14.78 4.18 19.40
N GLU A 55 -15.05 3.97 18.11
CA GLU A 55 -14.04 3.63 17.10
C GLU A 55 -13.07 4.78 16.82
N ARG A 56 -13.49 6.05 16.92
CA ARG A 56 -12.60 7.21 16.77
C ARG A 56 -11.65 7.42 17.96
N ILE A 57 -11.98 6.88 19.13
CA ILE A 57 -11.13 7.01 20.33
C ILE A 57 -10.01 5.97 20.35
N HIS A 58 -10.14 4.88 19.58
CA HIS A 58 -9.13 3.84 19.46
C HIS A 58 -8.55 3.83 18.05
N ALA A 59 -7.42 4.52 17.90
CA ALA A 59 -6.56 4.44 16.74
C ALA A 59 -6.14 2.98 16.48
N HIS A 60 -6.86 2.29 15.60
CA HIS A 60 -6.57 0.90 15.29
C HIS A 60 -5.62 0.83 14.10
N PRO A 61 -4.43 0.22 14.25
CA PRO A 61 -3.51 0.03 13.14
C PRO A 61 -4.18 -0.79 12.04
N LEU A 62 -3.86 -0.50 10.77
CA LEU A 62 -4.43 -1.24 9.64
C LEU A 62 -4.25 -2.76 9.82
N SER A 63 -3.05 -3.19 10.21
CA SER A 63 -2.80 -4.61 10.48
C SER A 63 -1.50 -4.85 11.24
N VAL A 64 -1.60 -5.19 12.53
CA VAL A 64 -0.43 -5.46 13.39
C VAL A 64 0.40 -6.64 12.89
N PHE A 65 -0.25 -7.75 12.54
CA PHE A 65 0.44 -8.96 12.06
C PHE A 65 1.33 -8.69 10.85
N ASN A 66 0.79 -7.94 9.89
CA ASN A 66 1.47 -7.53 8.69
C ASN A 66 2.65 -6.58 8.97
N GLY A 67 2.45 -5.63 9.90
CA GLY A 67 3.55 -4.78 10.37
C GLY A 67 4.69 -5.58 11.02
N ILE A 68 4.37 -6.60 11.82
CA ILE A 68 5.38 -7.50 12.41
C ILE A 68 6.11 -8.31 11.33
N LEU A 69 5.39 -8.87 10.37
CA LEU A 69 5.99 -9.65 9.27
C LEU A 69 6.98 -8.79 8.46
N ASP A 70 6.64 -7.53 8.19
CA ASP A 70 7.52 -6.58 7.51
C ASP A 70 8.78 -6.26 8.35
N ILE A 71 8.65 -6.14 9.67
CA ILE A 71 9.82 -5.96 10.56
C ILE A 71 10.74 -7.18 10.48
N VAL A 72 10.18 -8.39 10.55
CA VAL A 72 10.96 -9.64 10.44
C VAL A 72 11.66 -9.72 9.08
N ALA A 73 10.98 -9.35 8.00
CA ALA A 73 11.55 -9.32 6.66
C ALA A 73 12.71 -8.30 6.55
N ALA A 74 12.56 -7.11 7.16
CA ALA A 74 13.64 -6.13 7.24
C ALA A 74 14.86 -6.67 8.01
N LEU A 75 14.66 -7.33 9.15
CA LEU A 75 15.74 -7.91 9.95
C LEU A 75 16.48 -9.04 9.18
N LEU A 76 15.75 -9.87 8.43
CA LEU A 76 16.35 -10.88 7.57
C LEU A 76 17.18 -10.25 6.45
N ALA A 77 16.66 -9.20 5.80
CA ALA A 77 17.41 -8.47 4.77
C ALA A 77 18.67 -7.78 5.33
N VAL A 78 18.61 -7.23 6.56
CA VAL A 78 19.80 -6.72 7.28
C VAL A 78 20.81 -7.85 7.52
N THR A 79 20.34 -9.02 7.92
CA THR A 79 21.22 -10.18 8.17
C THR A 79 21.95 -10.58 6.89
N PHE A 80 21.25 -10.69 5.76
CA PHE A 80 21.87 -10.99 4.46
C PHE A 80 22.84 -9.91 4.00
N LEU A 81 22.52 -8.64 4.24
CA LEU A 81 23.42 -7.53 3.94
C LEU A 81 24.71 -7.60 4.77
N VAL A 82 24.61 -7.90 6.07
CA VAL A 82 25.77 -8.04 6.96
C VAL A 82 26.62 -9.24 6.56
N VAL A 83 25.99 -10.39 6.28
CA VAL A 83 26.69 -11.58 5.77
C VAL A 83 27.44 -11.23 4.48
N GLN A 84 26.79 -10.56 3.54
CA GLN A 84 27.43 -10.14 2.30
C GLN A 84 28.63 -9.23 2.54
N LEU A 85 28.48 -8.21 3.37
CA LEU A 85 29.56 -7.29 3.73
C LEU A 85 30.74 -8.01 4.41
N SER A 86 30.48 -9.12 5.10
CA SER A 86 31.53 -9.92 5.74
C SER A 86 32.27 -10.86 4.78
N LEU A 87 31.63 -11.27 3.67
CA LEU A 87 32.21 -12.19 2.69
C LEU A 87 33.01 -11.46 1.60
N SER A 88 32.43 -10.45 0.95
CA SER A 88 33.16 -9.50 0.08
C SER A 88 32.27 -8.32 -0.36
N PHE A 89 32.91 -7.17 -0.62
CA PHE A 89 32.22 -5.96 -1.10
C PHE A 89 32.53 -5.67 -2.57
N ASP A 90 32.06 -6.54 -3.47
CA ASP A 90 32.41 -6.42 -4.89
C ASP A 90 31.24 -5.94 -5.77
N ASN A 91 30.01 -5.93 -5.25
CA ASN A 91 28.82 -5.58 -6.03
C ASN A 91 27.99 -4.46 -5.39
N LEU A 92 28.18 -3.23 -5.86
CA LEU A 92 27.43 -2.05 -5.41
C LEU A 92 25.92 -2.18 -5.66
N PHE A 93 25.50 -2.80 -6.76
CA PHE A 93 24.07 -2.98 -7.05
C PHE A 93 23.41 -3.89 -6.01
N LEU A 94 24.12 -4.93 -5.58
CA LEU A 94 23.64 -5.84 -4.54
C LEU A 94 23.51 -5.14 -3.18
N LEU A 95 24.49 -4.32 -2.79
CA LEU A 95 24.39 -3.51 -1.57
C LEU A 95 23.15 -2.61 -1.60
N LEU A 96 23.00 -1.84 -2.69
CA LEU A 96 21.87 -0.92 -2.85
C LEU A 96 20.54 -1.69 -2.92
N CYS A 97 20.52 -2.89 -3.50
CA CYS A 97 19.37 -3.77 -3.55
C CYS A 97 18.88 -4.13 -2.14
N TYR A 98 19.77 -4.61 -1.27
CA TYR A 98 19.39 -4.91 0.11
C TYR A 98 19.03 -3.65 0.90
N ALA A 99 19.75 -2.54 0.73
CA ALA A 99 19.43 -1.29 1.40
C ALA A 99 18.01 -0.78 1.03
N SER A 100 17.65 -0.84 -0.25
CA SER A 100 16.31 -0.48 -0.74
C SER A 100 15.24 -1.49 -0.32
N CYS A 101 15.58 -2.77 -0.22
CA CYS A 101 14.70 -3.81 0.33
C CYS A 101 14.35 -3.54 1.81
N ILE A 102 15.36 -3.26 2.64
CA ILE A 102 15.19 -2.89 4.05
C ILE A 102 14.30 -1.65 4.18
N LEU A 103 14.53 -0.63 3.34
CA LEU A 103 13.71 0.57 3.29
C LEU A 103 12.26 0.25 2.93
N THR A 104 12.04 -0.60 1.92
CA THR A 104 10.70 -1.04 1.50
C THR A 104 9.93 -1.67 2.65
N PHE A 105 10.53 -2.63 3.34
CA PHE A 105 9.90 -3.31 4.46
C PHE A 105 9.67 -2.39 5.66
N SER A 106 10.61 -1.49 5.96
CA SER A 106 10.45 -0.50 7.03
C SER A 106 9.29 0.47 6.75
N LEU A 107 9.15 0.94 5.52
CA LEU A 107 8.05 1.81 5.11
C LEU A 107 6.71 1.05 5.08
N SER A 108 6.73 -0.23 4.71
CA SER A 108 5.55 -1.08 4.73
C SER A 108 5.08 -1.37 6.15
N SER A 109 5.99 -1.61 7.11
CA SER A 109 5.59 -1.81 8.51
C SER A 109 4.94 -0.55 9.09
N LEU A 110 5.51 0.63 8.81
CA LEU A 110 4.93 1.91 9.18
C LEU A 110 3.55 2.10 8.57
N PHE A 111 3.37 1.81 7.27
CA PHE A 111 2.07 1.83 6.61
C PHE A 111 1.01 1.00 7.35
N HIS A 112 1.38 -0.17 7.87
CA HIS A 112 0.48 -1.07 8.58
C HIS A 112 0.16 -0.62 10.01
N PHE A 113 1.01 0.18 10.64
CA PHE A 113 0.75 0.76 11.96
C PHE A 113 -0.07 2.05 11.93
N PHE A 114 -0.15 2.73 10.78
CA PHE A 114 -1.04 3.89 10.62
C PHE A 114 -2.47 3.49 10.28
N GLU A 115 -3.42 4.29 10.77
CA GLU A 115 -4.83 4.18 10.42
C GLU A 115 -5.08 4.48 8.93
N PRO A 116 -5.95 3.72 8.25
CA PRO A 116 -6.20 3.85 6.81
C PRO A 116 -6.75 5.20 6.33
N ASP A 117 -7.33 6.00 7.23
CA ASP A 117 -7.93 7.29 6.89
C ASP A 117 -7.03 8.50 7.21
N THR A 118 -5.78 8.25 7.63
CA THR A 118 -4.79 9.30 7.88
C THR A 118 -4.04 9.69 6.60
N ARG A 119 -3.66 10.98 6.48
CA ARG A 119 -2.78 11.43 5.37
C ARG A 119 -1.45 10.68 5.37
N SER A 120 -0.93 10.33 6.54
CA SER A 120 0.30 9.55 6.71
C SER A 120 0.22 8.21 6.00
N HIS A 121 -0.92 7.51 6.08
CA HIS A 121 -1.15 6.24 5.40
C HIS A 121 -0.92 6.32 3.89
N PHE A 122 -1.43 7.38 3.25
CA PHE A 122 -1.22 7.60 1.82
C PHE A 122 0.24 7.92 1.48
N VAL A 123 0.95 8.65 2.34
CA VAL A 123 2.37 8.96 2.15
C VAL A 123 3.20 7.67 2.22
N PHE A 124 3.02 6.85 3.25
CA PHE A 124 3.76 5.60 3.41
C PHE A 124 3.41 4.57 2.34
N LEU A 125 2.15 4.55 1.85
CA LEU A 125 1.76 3.76 0.69
C LEU A 125 2.58 4.12 -0.55
N ASN A 126 2.75 5.41 -0.86
CA ASN A 126 3.52 5.80 -2.04
C ASN A 126 5.02 5.57 -1.82
N LEU A 127 5.54 5.90 -0.65
CA LEU A 127 6.97 5.72 -0.35
C LEU A 127 7.38 4.25 -0.40
N ARG A 128 6.58 3.34 0.17
CA ARG A 128 6.88 1.90 0.09
C ARG A 128 6.85 1.39 -1.34
N GLU A 129 5.92 1.88 -2.16
CA GLU A 129 5.79 1.46 -3.57
C GLU A 129 6.97 1.96 -4.42
N ILE A 130 7.42 3.20 -4.18
CA ILE A 130 8.63 3.74 -4.81
C ILE A 130 9.87 2.94 -4.39
N ALA A 131 10.02 2.65 -3.09
CA ALA A 131 11.13 1.85 -2.57
C ALA A 131 11.13 0.43 -3.15
N LYS A 132 9.95 -0.17 -3.30
CA LYS A 132 9.77 -1.47 -3.98
C LYS A 132 10.24 -1.41 -5.43
N MET A 133 9.80 -0.43 -6.22
CA MET A 133 10.21 -0.26 -7.62
C MET A 133 11.74 -0.12 -7.72
N LEU A 134 12.36 0.65 -6.82
CA LEU A 134 13.80 0.80 -6.74
C LEU A 134 14.50 -0.52 -6.40
N SER A 135 13.96 -1.30 -5.47
CA SER A 135 14.51 -2.60 -5.08
C SER A 135 14.49 -3.57 -6.25
N LEU A 136 13.36 -3.69 -6.95
CA LEU A 136 13.23 -4.56 -8.13
C LEU A 136 14.12 -4.11 -9.28
N PHE A 137 14.30 -2.80 -9.48
CA PHE A 137 15.25 -2.25 -10.45
C PHE A 137 16.67 -2.69 -10.14
N LEU A 138 17.09 -2.60 -8.87
CA LEU A 138 18.43 -2.99 -8.42
C LEU A 138 18.64 -4.51 -8.46
N VAL A 139 17.60 -5.30 -8.18
CA VAL A 139 17.61 -6.76 -8.43
C VAL A 139 17.95 -7.03 -9.90
N ASN A 140 17.24 -6.39 -10.84
CA ASN A 140 17.49 -6.59 -12.27
C ASN A 140 18.93 -6.24 -12.67
N LEU A 141 19.45 -5.11 -12.18
CA LEU A 141 20.84 -4.71 -12.44
C LEU A 141 21.84 -5.71 -11.84
N THR A 142 21.57 -6.19 -10.63
CA THR A 142 22.45 -7.15 -9.96
C THR A 142 22.52 -8.46 -10.72
N VAL A 143 21.37 -9.02 -11.13
CA VAL A 143 21.30 -10.24 -11.95
C VAL A 143 22.05 -10.06 -13.26
N ALA A 144 21.79 -8.97 -13.99
CA ALA A 144 22.48 -8.71 -15.25
C ALA A 144 24.00 -8.56 -15.05
N SER A 145 24.43 -7.80 -14.04
CA SER A 145 25.86 -7.61 -13.75
C SER A 145 26.58 -8.89 -13.30
N THR A 146 25.87 -9.82 -12.69
CA THR A 146 26.46 -11.04 -12.12
C THR A 146 26.52 -12.16 -13.16
N PHE A 147 25.44 -12.39 -13.88
CA PHE A 147 25.30 -13.57 -14.74
C PHE A 147 25.46 -13.30 -16.23
N ALA A 148 25.13 -12.09 -16.70
CA ALA A 148 25.23 -11.74 -18.12
C ALA A 148 25.58 -10.26 -18.33
N PRO A 149 26.82 -9.82 -18.00
CA PRO A 149 27.20 -8.40 -18.05
C PRO A 149 26.95 -7.71 -19.40
N SER A 150 26.98 -8.48 -20.50
CA SER A 150 26.70 -8.00 -21.86
C SER A 150 25.25 -7.50 -22.05
N THR A 151 24.29 -7.96 -21.24
CA THR A 151 22.88 -7.54 -21.32
C THR A 151 22.57 -6.33 -20.43
N LEU A 152 23.51 -5.88 -19.61
CA LEU A 152 23.30 -4.85 -18.57
C LEU A 152 22.68 -3.56 -19.13
N VAL A 153 23.13 -3.10 -20.31
CA VAL A 153 22.60 -1.89 -20.95
C VAL A 153 21.12 -2.05 -21.30
N VAL A 154 20.73 -3.20 -21.86
CA VAL A 154 19.35 -3.51 -22.23
C VAL A 154 18.48 -3.62 -20.98
N VAL A 155 18.93 -4.39 -19.98
CA VAL A 155 18.21 -4.58 -18.71
C VAL A 155 18.01 -3.27 -17.97
N ARG A 156 19.06 -2.44 -17.89
CA ARG A 156 18.97 -1.10 -17.28
C ARG A 156 17.94 -0.24 -18.00
N SER A 157 17.98 -0.19 -19.33
CA SER A 157 17.11 0.69 -20.12
C SER A 157 15.65 0.28 -20.03
N LEU A 158 15.36 -1.02 -20.16
CA LEU A 158 14.01 -1.57 -20.00
C LEU A 158 13.48 -1.38 -18.57
N SER A 159 14.32 -1.63 -17.56
CA SER A 159 13.92 -1.44 -16.17
C SER A 159 13.65 0.03 -15.86
N LEU A 160 14.49 0.96 -16.34
CA LEU A 160 14.25 2.40 -16.18
C LEU A 160 12.95 2.85 -16.85
N LEU A 161 12.63 2.33 -18.04
CA LEU A 161 11.40 2.66 -18.74
C LEU A 161 10.17 2.18 -17.94
N LEU A 162 10.22 0.97 -17.38
CA LEU A 162 9.13 0.46 -16.53
C LEU A 162 9.03 1.22 -15.20
N VAL A 163 10.16 1.59 -14.57
CA VAL A 163 10.14 2.44 -13.36
C VAL A 163 9.53 3.80 -13.68
N ALA A 164 9.96 4.45 -14.77
CA ALA A 164 9.44 5.75 -15.18
C ALA A 164 7.93 5.71 -15.45
N ALA A 165 7.45 4.69 -16.17
CA ALA A 165 6.03 4.46 -16.39
C ALA A 165 5.29 4.25 -15.06
N SER A 166 5.82 3.39 -14.19
CA SER A 166 5.23 3.11 -12.88
C SER A 166 5.11 4.38 -12.02
N LEU A 167 6.15 5.21 -11.96
CA LEU A 167 6.15 6.47 -11.21
C LEU A 167 5.21 7.52 -11.80
N LEU A 168 5.17 7.64 -13.14
CA LEU A 168 4.23 8.53 -13.83
C LEU A 168 2.79 8.20 -13.43
N PHE A 169 2.42 6.92 -13.48
CA PHE A 169 1.08 6.47 -13.08
C PHE A 169 0.88 6.52 -11.55
N LEU A 170 1.90 6.35 -10.73
CA LEU A 170 1.75 6.54 -9.28
C LEU A 170 1.41 8.00 -8.94
N SER A 171 1.95 8.96 -9.69
CA SER A 171 1.71 10.39 -9.51
C SER A 171 0.30 10.86 -9.87
N GLY A 172 -0.44 10.08 -10.68
CA GLY A 172 -1.74 10.48 -11.23
C GLY A 172 -2.90 10.56 -10.22
N ARG A 173 -2.68 10.18 -8.94
CA ARG A 173 -3.63 10.30 -7.79
C ARG A 173 -5.04 9.70 -7.98
N THR A 174 -5.31 8.99 -9.07
CA THR A 174 -6.56 8.23 -9.28
C THR A 174 -6.35 6.75 -8.98
N GLN A 175 -7.42 6.05 -8.61
CA GLN A 175 -7.38 4.59 -8.39
C GLN A 175 -6.94 3.83 -9.65
N LEU A 176 -7.38 4.28 -10.83
CA LEU A 176 -6.97 3.68 -12.10
C LEU A 176 -5.47 3.85 -12.31
N SER A 177 -4.95 5.06 -12.10
CA SER A 177 -3.52 5.36 -12.25
C SER A 177 -2.67 4.54 -11.28
N GLN A 178 -3.09 4.38 -10.02
CA GLN A 178 -2.41 3.51 -9.06
C GLN A 178 -2.41 2.04 -9.51
N ARG A 179 -3.53 1.52 -10.02
CA ARG A 179 -3.58 0.14 -10.54
C ARG A 179 -2.64 -0.04 -11.73
N VAL A 180 -2.60 0.91 -12.65
CA VAL A 180 -1.68 0.84 -13.80
C VAL A 180 -0.22 0.88 -13.33
N SER A 181 0.10 1.69 -12.32
CA SER A 181 1.43 1.72 -11.69
C SER A 181 1.85 0.36 -11.12
N PHE A 182 0.95 -0.30 -10.39
CA PHE A 182 1.23 -1.63 -9.82
C PHE A 182 1.34 -2.72 -10.90
N LEU A 183 0.58 -2.59 -11.99
CA LEU A 183 0.71 -3.48 -13.14
C LEU A 183 2.11 -3.35 -13.77
N PHE A 184 2.57 -2.15 -14.07
CA PHE A 184 3.94 -1.95 -14.59
C PHE A 184 5.01 -2.43 -13.60
N SER A 185 4.81 -2.21 -12.30
CA SER A 185 5.70 -2.70 -11.25
C SER A 185 5.76 -4.23 -11.21
N SER A 186 4.65 -4.92 -11.49
CA SER A 186 4.60 -6.39 -11.57
C SER A 186 5.34 -6.97 -12.78
N LEU A 187 5.54 -6.17 -13.83
CA LEU A 187 6.31 -6.56 -15.01
C LEU A 187 7.82 -6.34 -14.81
N LEU A 188 8.22 -5.49 -13.85
CA LEU A 188 9.62 -5.14 -13.62
C LEU A 188 10.53 -6.36 -13.41
N PRO A 189 10.16 -7.37 -12.59
CA PRO A 189 11.02 -8.54 -12.35
C PRO A 189 11.31 -9.35 -13.62
N LEU A 190 10.38 -9.38 -14.59
CA LEU A 190 10.51 -10.12 -15.85
C LEU A 190 11.73 -9.68 -16.66
N VAL A 191 12.16 -8.43 -16.52
CA VAL A 191 13.32 -7.91 -17.25
C VAL A 191 14.60 -8.67 -16.89
N SER A 192 14.72 -9.20 -15.66
CA SER A 192 15.89 -10.01 -15.29
C SER A 192 16.01 -11.32 -16.08
N LEU A 193 14.92 -11.83 -16.66
CA LEU A 193 14.94 -13.04 -17.50
C LEU A 193 15.69 -12.84 -18.82
N VAL A 194 15.94 -11.60 -19.24
CA VAL A 194 16.83 -11.30 -20.38
C VAL A 194 18.27 -11.75 -20.09
N SER A 195 18.66 -11.80 -18.81
CA SER A 195 20.02 -12.19 -18.40
C SER A 195 20.14 -13.67 -18.09
N VAL A 196 19.15 -14.25 -17.40
CA VAL A 196 19.20 -15.64 -16.93
C VAL A 196 17.83 -16.27 -16.98
N ILE A 197 17.76 -17.44 -17.63
CA ILE A 197 16.56 -18.28 -17.68
C ILE A 197 16.90 -19.62 -17.02
N GLY A 198 16.35 -19.82 -15.82
CA GLY A 198 16.47 -21.04 -15.04
C GLY A 198 15.27 -21.18 -14.10
N LEU A 199 15.12 -22.33 -13.45
CA LEU A 199 13.99 -22.57 -12.55
C LEU A 199 13.96 -21.57 -11.39
N GLU A 200 15.11 -21.31 -10.76
CA GLU A 200 15.25 -20.35 -9.66
C GLU A 200 14.92 -18.92 -10.11
N SER A 201 15.42 -18.50 -11.29
CA SER A 201 15.17 -17.18 -11.83
C SER A 201 13.68 -16.98 -12.15
N ILE A 202 13.01 -17.99 -12.71
CA ILE A 202 11.56 -17.97 -12.98
C ILE A 202 10.77 -17.88 -11.67
N LEU A 203 11.12 -18.67 -10.65
CA LEU A 203 10.43 -18.64 -9.36
C LEU A 203 10.60 -17.29 -8.65
N ARG A 204 11.83 -16.75 -8.62
CA ARG A 204 12.13 -15.41 -8.07
C ARG A 204 11.29 -14.34 -8.76
N VAL A 205 11.25 -14.36 -10.09
CA VAL A 205 10.49 -13.39 -10.90
C VAL A 205 8.99 -13.50 -10.62
N MET A 206 8.44 -14.71 -10.56
CA MET A 206 7.03 -14.93 -10.22
C MET A 206 6.69 -14.38 -8.84
N LEU A 207 7.52 -14.65 -7.83
CA LEU A 207 7.29 -14.15 -6.46
C LEU A 207 7.32 -12.62 -6.40
N PHE A 208 8.29 -11.98 -7.05
CA PHE A 208 8.36 -10.52 -7.12
C PHE A 208 7.23 -9.90 -7.96
N SER A 209 6.75 -10.58 -9.00
CA SER A 209 5.58 -10.14 -9.75
C SER A 209 4.31 -10.24 -8.91
N ILE A 210 4.13 -11.35 -8.18
CA ILE A 210 3.01 -11.55 -7.24
C ILE A 210 3.05 -10.50 -6.12
N TRP A 211 4.24 -10.13 -5.64
CA TRP A 211 4.42 -9.07 -4.64
C TRP A 211 3.73 -7.76 -5.05
N SER A 212 3.78 -7.41 -6.34
CA SER A 212 3.11 -6.23 -6.89
C SER A 212 1.65 -6.47 -7.32
N LEU A 213 1.33 -7.67 -7.83
CA LEU A 213 -0.03 -8.01 -8.28
C LEU A 213 -1.01 -8.10 -7.12
N VAL A 214 -0.62 -8.64 -5.98
CA VAL A 214 -1.51 -8.84 -4.83
C VAL A 214 -2.10 -7.51 -4.35
N THR A 215 -1.34 -6.41 -4.45
CA THR A 215 -1.80 -5.05 -4.13
C THR A 215 -2.93 -4.57 -5.06
N LEU A 216 -3.09 -5.13 -6.27
CA LEU A 216 -4.19 -4.82 -7.18
C LEU A 216 -5.52 -5.42 -6.76
N PHE A 217 -5.48 -6.60 -6.14
CA PHE A 217 -6.68 -7.41 -5.88
C PHE A 217 -7.24 -7.24 -4.47
N PHE A 218 -6.47 -6.67 -3.54
CA PHE A 218 -6.97 -6.45 -2.18
C PHE A 218 -8.04 -5.37 -2.12
N LYS A 219 -9.24 -5.81 -1.73
CA LYS A 219 -10.30 -4.92 -1.24
C LYS A 219 -9.87 -4.33 0.11
N ARG A 220 -10.33 -3.12 0.41
CA ARG A 220 -10.06 -2.40 1.68
C ARG A 220 -10.47 -3.22 2.93
N GLU A 221 -11.34 -4.21 2.76
CA GLU A 221 -11.89 -5.11 3.80
C GLU A 221 -11.20 -6.49 3.90
N SER A 222 -10.22 -6.80 3.04
CA SER A 222 -9.52 -8.10 3.04
C SER A 222 -8.54 -8.21 4.20
N ARG A 223 -8.70 -9.18 5.11
CA ARG A 223 -7.75 -9.42 6.23
C ARG A 223 -6.30 -9.69 5.81
N MET A 224 -6.09 -10.13 4.56
CA MET A 224 -4.77 -10.28 3.98
C MET A 224 -4.39 -8.94 3.37
N HIS A 225 -3.43 -8.24 3.97
CA HIS A 225 -3.01 -6.88 3.55
C HIS A 225 -1.52 -6.79 3.20
N THR A 226 -0.72 -7.85 3.34
CA THR A 226 0.67 -7.88 2.86
C THR A 226 0.88 -8.88 1.74
N SER A 227 1.72 -8.44 0.81
CA SER A 227 2.37 -9.27 -0.19
C SER A 227 3.86 -9.47 0.10
N SER A 228 4.33 -8.96 1.26
CA SER A 228 5.72 -8.95 1.69
C SER A 228 6.31 -10.33 1.91
N ILE A 229 5.49 -11.35 2.19
CA ILE A 229 5.97 -12.73 2.27
C ILE A 229 6.50 -13.22 0.92
N PHE A 230 5.87 -12.82 -0.20
CA PHE A 230 6.35 -13.14 -1.54
C PHE A 230 7.65 -12.41 -1.83
N ALA A 231 7.76 -11.16 -1.39
CA ALA A 231 9.02 -10.41 -1.48
C ALA A 231 10.13 -11.11 -0.71
N LEU A 232 9.87 -11.49 0.55
CA LEU A 232 10.84 -12.14 1.42
C LEU A 232 11.35 -13.44 0.80
N ILE A 233 10.45 -14.34 0.39
CA ILE A 233 10.83 -15.60 -0.25
C ILE A 233 11.57 -15.33 -1.57
N GLY A 234 11.13 -14.33 -2.34
CA GLY A 234 11.81 -13.90 -3.57
C GLY A 234 13.24 -13.41 -3.32
N PHE A 235 13.49 -12.68 -2.23
CA PHE A 235 14.82 -12.23 -1.82
C PHE A 235 15.68 -13.39 -1.28
N VAL A 236 15.09 -14.36 -0.57
CA VAL A 236 15.81 -15.59 -0.18
C VAL A 236 16.26 -16.35 -1.42
N LEU A 237 15.36 -16.60 -2.39
CA LEU A 237 15.72 -17.25 -3.66
C LEU A 237 16.76 -16.44 -4.44
N PHE A 238 16.65 -15.12 -4.45
CA PHE A 238 17.66 -14.25 -5.07
C PHE A 238 19.04 -14.39 -4.42
N THR A 239 19.08 -14.53 -3.10
CA THR A 239 20.33 -14.72 -2.34
C THR A 239 20.95 -16.08 -2.64
N LEU A 240 20.12 -17.13 -2.72
CA LEU A 240 20.52 -18.49 -3.10
C LEU A 240 21.04 -18.56 -4.54
N GLU A 241 20.33 -17.92 -5.49
CA GLU A 241 20.73 -17.87 -6.90
C GLU A 241 22.12 -17.23 -7.06
N LEU A 242 22.43 -16.21 -6.24
CA LEU A 242 23.74 -15.56 -6.20
C LEU A 242 24.84 -16.39 -5.50
N GLY A 243 24.51 -17.55 -4.93
CA GLY A 243 25.46 -18.45 -4.26
C GLY A 243 25.98 -17.92 -2.92
N MET A 244 25.21 -17.09 -2.22
CA MET A 244 25.68 -16.39 -1.01
C MET A 244 25.25 -17.06 0.31
N ILE A 245 24.39 -18.08 0.23
CA ILE A 245 23.93 -18.95 1.33
C ILE A 245 23.75 -20.35 0.75
#